data_AF-A0A6G1J6F6-F1
#
_entry.id   AF-A0A6G1J6F6-F1
#
_cell.length_a   1.000
_cell.length_b   1.000
_cell.length_c   1.000
_cell.angle_alpha   90.00
_cell.angle_beta   90.00
_cell.angle_gamma   90.00
#
_symmetry.space_group_name_H-M   'P 1'
#
loop_
_entity.id
_entity.type
_entity.pdbx_description
1 polymer ?
#
loop_
_entity_poly.entity_id
_entity_poly.type
_entity_poly.pdbx_seq_one_letter_code
_entity_poly.pdbx_strand_id
1 'polypeptide(L)'
;MPPMKDWKRVLPRRVPTTSDRILTDNPVNQHQHGGDASTVLHYRPSNKRFPEVQLRTADVHDEERWKFAHYLWNAGVLMGEVVAGREDGEWWLSPSEEEHWRVKGEKVLELGAGVGLGGIMSALAGAQEIAITDYPVPTILATISTNVSTNLPLALQYKTSIHPHQWGVFTTPFATTHFHQYTRILAADCLWVPYEHGNLARSMLHFLSEAPGARVYVIAGFHTGRATVARFFEETAPEVGLEIVDIFEMNSEGARREWLKERDAGEEDIGEWKKWLAVARLRRRGAE
;
A
#
# COMPACT_ATOMS: atom_id res chain seq x y z
N MET A 1 -45.61 -16.68 -2.08
CA MET A 1 -44.35 -17.46 -2.08
C MET A 1 -44.23 -18.27 -3.36
N PRO A 2 -43.47 -17.77 -4.34
CA PRO A 2 -42.84 -18.59 -5.39
C PRO A 2 -41.36 -18.12 -5.59
N PRO A 3 -40.51 -18.79 -6.41
CA PRO A 3 -39.25 -19.38 -5.96
C PRO A 3 -37.96 -18.66 -6.46
N MET A 4 -36.83 -19.05 -5.84
CA MET A 4 -35.45 -18.83 -6.31
C MET A 4 -35.31 -19.16 -7.80
N LYS A 5 -34.67 -18.26 -8.56
CA LYS A 5 -34.17 -18.52 -9.92
C LYS A 5 -32.66 -18.30 -9.97
N ASP A 6 -32.00 -19.37 -10.39
CA ASP A 6 -30.62 -19.44 -10.88
C ASP A 6 -30.27 -18.33 -11.86
N TRP A 7 -29.07 -17.76 -11.72
CA TRP A 7 -28.41 -16.99 -12.78
C TRP A 7 -27.00 -17.56 -13.02
N LYS A 8 -26.90 -18.58 -13.89
CA LYS A 8 -25.65 -18.92 -14.57
C LYS A 8 -25.74 -18.48 -16.04
N ARG A 9 -24.71 -17.75 -16.48
CA ARG A 9 -24.29 -17.45 -17.87
C ARG A 9 -25.23 -16.49 -18.64
N VAL A 10 -24.77 -15.47 -19.38
CA VAL A 10 -23.70 -15.37 -20.37
C VAL A 10 -23.33 -13.87 -20.53
N LEU A 11 -22.04 -13.51 -20.58
CA LEU A 11 -21.60 -12.24 -21.19
C LEU A 11 -20.73 -12.52 -22.43
N PRO A 12 -20.90 -11.74 -23.51
CA PRO A 12 -20.32 -12.04 -24.81
C PRO A 12 -18.82 -11.76 -24.84
N ARG A 13 -18.11 -12.49 -25.71
CA ARG A 13 -16.75 -12.14 -26.14
C ARG A 13 -16.76 -10.73 -26.74
N ARG A 14 -16.36 -9.73 -25.95
CA ARG A 14 -15.85 -8.46 -26.49
C ARG A 14 -14.34 -8.50 -26.36
N VAL A 15 -13.68 -8.35 -27.50
CA VAL A 15 -12.26 -8.04 -27.59
C VAL A 15 -12.08 -6.65 -26.97
N PRO A 16 -11.30 -6.46 -25.89
CA PRO A 16 -11.10 -5.13 -25.33
C PRO A 16 -10.14 -4.35 -26.22
N THR A 17 -10.67 -3.29 -26.84
CA THR A 17 -9.87 -2.22 -27.44
C THR A 17 -9.53 -1.22 -26.35
N THR A 18 -8.22 -0.99 -26.16
CA THR A 18 -7.57 0.21 -25.57
C THR A 18 -8.21 0.86 -24.33
N SER A 19 -7.47 0.77 -23.22
CA SER A 19 -7.58 1.54 -21.96
C SER A 19 -8.41 0.99 -20.80
N ASP A 20 -8.23 -0.29 -20.45
CA ASP A 20 -8.57 -0.76 -19.10
C ASP A 20 -7.43 -0.39 -18.13
N ARG A 21 -7.48 0.85 -17.63
CA ARG A 21 -6.72 1.29 -16.45
C ARG A 21 -7.39 0.69 -15.22
N ILE A 22 -6.61 0.16 -14.28
CA ILE A 22 -7.13 -0.64 -13.14
C ILE A 22 -7.77 0.22 -12.02
N LEU A 23 -7.81 1.54 -12.21
CA LEU A 23 -8.64 2.42 -11.41
C LEU A 23 -10.07 2.55 -11.98
N THR A 24 -10.57 1.54 -12.70
CA THR A 24 -11.91 1.57 -13.30
C THR A 24 -12.99 1.16 -12.29
N ASP A 25 -13.62 2.21 -11.74
CA ASP A 25 -15.07 2.35 -11.58
C ASP A 25 -15.86 1.10 -11.17
N ASN A 26 -15.99 0.92 -9.85
CA ASN A 26 -17.31 0.65 -9.30
C ASN A 26 -17.73 1.87 -8.46
N PRO A 27 -18.61 2.75 -8.96
CA PRO A 27 -19.13 3.90 -8.20
C PRO A 27 -19.97 3.49 -6.99
N VAL A 28 -20.11 2.18 -6.73
CA VAL A 28 -20.76 1.60 -5.56
C VAL A 28 -19.70 1.04 -4.61
N ASN A 29 -19.17 1.89 -3.72
CA ASN A 29 -18.66 1.49 -2.39
C ASN A 29 -17.50 0.47 -2.28
N GLN A 30 -16.72 0.16 -3.33
CA GLN A 30 -15.65 -0.86 -3.21
C GLN A 30 -14.24 -0.27 -3.38
N HIS A 31 -13.52 -0.09 -2.25
CA HIS A 31 -12.09 0.28 -2.21
C HIS A 31 -11.13 -0.91 -2.26
N GLN A 32 -11.67 -2.08 -2.58
CA GLN A 32 -11.04 -3.36 -2.35
C GLN A 32 -11.20 -4.24 -3.59
N HIS A 33 -10.14 -4.97 -3.95
CA HIS A 33 -10.09 -5.87 -5.08
C HIS A 33 -9.79 -7.29 -4.60
N GLY A 34 -10.54 -8.28 -5.09
CA GLY A 34 -10.51 -9.66 -4.56
C GLY A 34 -11.69 -9.93 -3.63
N GLY A 35 -11.92 -11.19 -3.26
CA GLY A 35 -13.09 -11.57 -2.45
C GLY A 35 -13.28 -13.09 -2.31
N ASP A 36 -12.62 -13.86 -3.18
CA ASP A 36 -12.44 -15.30 -3.08
C ASP A 36 -10.94 -15.61 -3.28
N ALA A 37 -10.36 -16.47 -2.45
CA ALA A 37 -8.96 -16.91 -2.51
C ALA A 37 -8.58 -17.55 -3.87
N SER A 38 -9.56 -18.01 -4.64
CA SER A 38 -9.34 -18.50 -6.00
C SER A 38 -9.11 -17.38 -7.03
N THR A 39 -9.42 -16.12 -6.68
CA THR A 39 -9.32 -14.96 -7.58
C THR A 39 -7.87 -14.57 -7.78
N VAL A 40 -7.44 -14.54 -9.04
CA VAL A 40 -6.16 -13.94 -9.44
C VAL A 40 -6.42 -12.50 -9.86
N LEU A 41 -5.78 -11.56 -9.18
CA LEU A 41 -5.79 -10.14 -9.50
C LEU A 41 -4.68 -9.85 -10.50
N HIS A 42 -5.01 -9.15 -11.59
CA HIS A 42 -4.03 -8.73 -12.59
C HIS A 42 -3.80 -7.24 -12.45
N TYR A 43 -2.65 -6.85 -11.88
CA TYR A 43 -2.19 -5.48 -11.79
C TYR A 43 -1.30 -5.14 -12.99
N ARG A 44 -1.68 -4.11 -13.75
CA ARG A 44 -0.94 -3.57 -14.89
C ARG A 44 -0.41 -2.20 -14.52
N PRO A 45 0.90 -2.06 -14.24
CA PRO A 45 1.50 -0.76 -13.97
C PRO A 45 1.20 0.21 -15.12
N SER A 46 0.98 1.48 -14.80
CA SER A 46 0.88 2.52 -15.82
C SER A 46 2.22 2.71 -16.54
N ASN A 47 3.34 2.51 -15.84
CA ASN A 47 4.68 2.47 -16.42
C ASN A 47 4.93 1.17 -17.20
N LYS A 48 5.01 1.28 -18.53
CA LYS A 48 5.06 0.11 -19.43
C LYS A 48 6.44 -0.57 -19.50
N ARG A 49 7.44 -0.03 -18.80
CA ARG A 49 8.72 -0.73 -18.57
C ARG A 49 8.56 -1.96 -17.68
N PHE A 50 7.53 -2.00 -16.84
CA PHE A 50 7.28 -3.12 -15.95
C PHE A 50 6.19 -4.07 -16.49
N PRO A 51 6.36 -5.38 -16.27
CA PRO A 51 5.36 -6.36 -16.68
C PRO A 51 4.09 -6.24 -15.84
N GLU A 52 3.02 -6.89 -16.32
CA GLU A 52 1.85 -7.17 -15.49
C GLU A 52 2.24 -8.05 -14.28
N VAL A 53 1.64 -7.75 -13.13
CA VAL A 53 1.81 -8.47 -11.86
C VAL A 53 0.54 -9.24 -11.54
N GLN A 54 0.67 -10.54 -11.28
CA GLN A 54 -0.41 -11.44 -10.89
C GLN A 54 -0.40 -11.65 -9.38
N LEU A 55 -1.45 -11.25 -8.69
CA LEU A 55 -1.55 -11.33 -7.23
C LEU A 55 -2.68 -12.26 -6.82
N ARG A 56 -2.45 -13.00 -5.73
CA ARG A 56 -3.47 -13.73 -4.99
C ARG A 56 -3.70 -13.05 -3.65
N THR A 57 -4.91 -13.15 -3.16
CA THR A 57 -5.30 -12.70 -1.82
C THR A 57 -5.23 -13.87 -0.84
N ALA A 58 -4.93 -13.59 0.43
CA ALA A 58 -4.79 -14.65 1.41
C ALA A 58 -6.15 -15.30 1.69
N ASP A 59 -6.17 -16.64 1.73
CA ASP A 59 -7.32 -17.41 2.22
C ASP A 59 -7.32 -17.36 3.76
N VAL A 60 -7.96 -16.34 4.31
CA VAL A 60 -8.08 -16.16 5.76
C VAL A 60 -9.40 -16.76 6.24
N HIS A 61 -9.32 -17.73 7.15
CA HIS A 61 -10.48 -18.31 7.83
C HIS A 61 -11.19 -17.26 8.72
N ASP A 62 -12.43 -17.55 9.14
CA ASP A 62 -13.34 -16.58 9.78
C ASP A 62 -12.75 -15.83 10.99
N GLU A 63 -11.86 -16.46 11.77
CA GLU A 63 -11.18 -15.83 12.93
C GLU A 63 -10.11 -14.80 12.55
N GLU A 64 -9.66 -14.79 11.29
CA GLU A 64 -8.57 -13.93 10.78
C GLU A 64 -9.05 -12.94 9.72
N ARG A 65 -10.31 -13.03 9.28
CA ARG A 65 -10.92 -12.13 8.29
C ARG A 65 -10.85 -10.66 8.68
N TRP A 66 -10.92 -10.34 9.97
CA TRP A 66 -10.83 -8.96 10.47
C TRP A 66 -9.47 -8.29 10.20
N LYS A 67 -8.46 -9.04 9.72
CA LYS A 67 -7.15 -8.48 9.33
C LYS A 67 -7.11 -7.96 7.90
N PHE A 68 -8.17 -8.16 7.11
CA PHE A 68 -8.35 -7.58 5.76
C PHE A 68 -7.26 -7.89 4.71
N ALA A 69 -6.40 -8.87 4.93
CA ALA A 69 -5.38 -9.34 3.95
C ALA A 69 -5.97 -10.08 2.72
N HIS A 70 -7.30 -10.21 2.65
CA HIS A 70 -8.01 -10.85 1.55
C HIS A 70 -8.40 -9.87 0.42
N TYR A 71 -7.86 -8.64 0.45
CA TYR A 71 -8.07 -7.62 -0.56
C TYR A 71 -6.77 -6.94 -0.98
N LEU A 72 -6.71 -6.50 -2.23
CA LEU A 72 -5.82 -5.43 -2.66
C LEU A 72 -6.60 -4.10 -2.56
N TRP A 73 -6.09 -3.16 -1.77
CA TRP A 73 -6.73 -1.87 -1.56
C TRP A 73 -6.24 -0.82 -2.55
N ASN A 74 -7.05 0.20 -2.83
CA ASN A 74 -6.66 1.32 -3.72
C ASN A 74 -5.36 2.01 -3.26
N ALA A 75 -5.12 2.11 -1.95
CA ALA A 75 -3.86 2.62 -1.42
C ALA A 75 -2.65 1.76 -1.83
N GLY A 76 -2.81 0.43 -1.84
CA GLY A 76 -1.78 -0.51 -2.30
C GLY A 76 -1.50 -0.38 -3.80
N VAL A 77 -2.56 -0.19 -4.60
CA VAL A 77 -2.43 0.11 -6.04
C VAL A 77 -1.67 1.42 -6.25
N LEU A 78 -2.08 2.50 -5.58
CA LEU A 78 -1.40 3.79 -5.69
C LEU A 78 0.05 3.72 -5.20
N MET A 79 0.33 2.96 -4.13
CA MET A 79 1.69 2.69 -3.68
C MET A 79 2.53 2.03 -4.78
N GLY A 80 2.00 0.97 -5.42
CA GLY A 80 2.64 0.31 -6.54
C GLY A 80 2.92 1.24 -7.73
N GLU A 81 1.99 2.16 -8.02
CA GLU A 81 2.14 3.15 -9.08
C GLU A 81 3.23 4.18 -8.76
N VAL A 82 3.22 4.78 -7.56
CA VAL A 82 4.20 5.82 -7.22
C VAL A 82 5.63 5.30 -7.11
N VAL A 83 5.83 4.07 -6.61
CA VAL A 83 7.20 3.49 -6.52
C VAL A 83 7.71 2.98 -7.88
N ALA A 84 6.81 2.57 -8.78
CA ALA A 84 7.18 2.24 -10.15
C ALA A 84 7.69 3.48 -10.91
N GLY A 85 7.21 4.67 -10.54
CA GLY A 85 7.47 5.89 -11.32
C GLY A 85 6.89 5.77 -12.72
N ARG A 86 7.27 6.65 -13.64
CA ARG A 86 6.76 6.67 -15.02
C ARG A 86 7.82 6.27 -16.05
N GLU A 87 7.38 5.95 -17.26
CA GLU A 87 8.28 5.70 -18.40
C GLU A 87 8.66 7.03 -19.06
N ASP A 88 7.76 7.59 -19.87
CA ASP A 88 7.90 8.85 -20.60
C ASP A 88 6.48 9.42 -20.87
N GLY A 89 6.03 10.46 -20.15
CA GLY A 89 4.71 11.07 -20.36
C GLY A 89 4.05 11.74 -19.14
N GLU A 90 2.88 12.36 -19.37
CA GLU A 90 1.97 12.92 -18.36
C GLU A 90 1.67 11.87 -17.27
N TRP A 91 1.93 12.24 -16.02
CA TRP A 91 1.75 11.40 -14.84
C TRP A 91 1.18 12.26 -13.71
N TRP A 92 0.57 11.63 -12.71
CA TRP A 92 -0.07 12.29 -11.57
C TRP A 92 0.91 13.05 -10.65
N LEU A 93 2.22 12.88 -10.86
CA LEU A 93 3.34 13.56 -10.18
C LEU A 93 4.24 14.20 -11.24
N SER A 94 4.73 15.42 -10.98
CA SER A 94 5.76 16.05 -11.80
C SER A 94 7.09 15.28 -11.76
N PRO A 95 8.02 15.45 -12.72
CA PRO A 95 9.34 14.81 -12.67
C PRO A 95 10.09 15.03 -11.34
N SER A 96 10.04 16.24 -10.79
CA SER A 96 10.66 16.56 -9.50
C SER A 96 10.00 15.84 -8.34
N GLU A 97 8.70 15.60 -8.41
CA GLU A 97 7.99 14.85 -7.38
C GLU A 97 8.18 13.34 -7.55
N GLU A 98 8.35 12.81 -8.74
CA GLU A 98 8.65 11.38 -8.94
C GLU A 98 9.94 10.96 -8.21
N GLU A 99 10.97 11.80 -8.28
CA GLU A 99 12.24 11.60 -7.58
C GLU A 99 12.05 11.40 -6.06
N HIS A 100 11.05 12.05 -5.48
CA HIS A 100 10.70 11.94 -4.07
C HIS A 100 10.11 10.60 -3.64
N TRP A 101 9.64 9.78 -4.59
CA TRP A 101 9.06 8.45 -4.37
C TRP A 101 9.99 7.33 -4.86
N ARG A 102 11.13 7.66 -5.47
CA ARG A 102 12.06 6.69 -6.03
C ARG A 102 12.54 5.68 -4.99
N VAL A 103 12.57 4.42 -5.42
CA VAL A 103 13.08 3.27 -4.66
C VAL A 103 14.29 2.60 -5.32
N LYS A 104 14.67 3.00 -6.54
CA LYS A 104 15.85 2.46 -7.23
C LYS A 104 17.12 2.68 -6.41
N GLY A 105 17.83 1.60 -6.11
CA GLY A 105 19.05 1.61 -5.29
C GLY A 105 18.81 1.77 -3.79
N GLU A 106 17.55 1.79 -3.34
CA GLU A 106 17.20 1.98 -1.92
C GLU A 106 16.99 0.64 -1.21
N LYS A 107 17.04 0.67 0.13
CA LYS A 107 16.61 -0.46 0.98
C LYS A 107 15.17 -0.24 1.40
N VAL A 108 14.27 -1.13 0.99
CA VAL A 108 12.82 -0.96 1.11
C VAL A 108 12.23 -1.95 2.11
N LEU A 109 11.38 -1.45 3.01
CA LEU A 109 10.53 -2.26 3.87
C LEU A 109 9.06 -1.97 3.58
N GLU A 110 8.26 -2.99 3.32
CA GLU A 110 6.80 -2.88 3.28
C GLU A 110 6.19 -3.39 4.60
N LEU A 111 5.45 -2.53 5.29
CA LEU A 111 4.71 -2.84 6.52
C LEU A 111 3.23 -3.08 6.18
N GLY A 112 2.64 -4.17 6.66
CA GLY A 112 1.23 -4.48 6.40
C GLY A 112 0.97 -4.73 4.91
N ALA A 113 1.79 -5.59 4.32
CA ALA A 113 1.89 -5.77 2.88
C ALA A 113 0.63 -6.33 2.20
N GLY A 114 -0.20 -7.08 2.92
CA GLY A 114 -1.35 -7.82 2.38
C GLY A 114 -0.92 -8.76 1.27
N VAL A 115 -1.11 -8.33 0.01
CA VAL A 115 -0.71 -9.08 -1.19
C VAL A 115 0.75 -8.86 -1.61
N GLY A 116 1.45 -7.86 -1.04
CA GLY A 116 2.87 -7.57 -1.30
C GLY A 116 3.15 -6.73 -2.55
N LEU A 117 2.16 -5.98 -3.05
CA LEU A 117 2.31 -5.23 -4.30
C LEU A 117 3.40 -4.16 -4.23
N GLY A 118 3.50 -3.40 -3.12
CA GLY A 118 4.50 -2.33 -2.99
C GLY A 118 5.93 -2.87 -3.01
N GLY A 119 6.20 -3.97 -2.30
CA GLY A 119 7.49 -4.64 -2.28
C GLY A 119 7.85 -5.27 -3.63
N ILE A 120 6.89 -5.94 -4.30
CA ILE A 120 7.10 -6.50 -5.65
C ILE A 120 7.45 -5.39 -6.65
N MET A 121 6.69 -4.29 -6.67
CA MET A 121 6.98 -3.17 -7.55
C MET A 121 8.30 -2.49 -7.22
N SER A 122 8.66 -2.41 -5.94
CA SER A 122 9.96 -1.87 -5.53
C SER A 122 11.13 -2.72 -6.02
N ALA A 123 11.00 -4.05 -5.98
CA ALA A 123 12.00 -4.95 -6.54
C ALA A 123 12.14 -4.78 -8.05
N LEU A 124 11.02 -4.70 -8.78
CA LEU A 124 11.01 -4.45 -10.23
C LEU A 124 11.61 -3.08 -10.58
N ALA A 125 11.32 -2.05 -9.79
CA ALA A 125 11.86 -0.69 -9.94
C ALA A 125 13.34 -0.55 -9.56
N GLY A 126 13.99 -1.64 -9.16
CA GLY A 126 15.44 -1.69 -8.94
C GLY A 126 15.87 -1.31 -7.53
N ALA A 127 15.03 -1.50 -6.52
CA ALA A 127 15.46 -1.47 -5.13
C ALA A 127 16.64 -2.42 -4.88
N GLN A 128 17.56 -2.02 -4.00
CA GLN A 128 18.77 -2.77 -3.70
C GLN A 128 18.45 -4.01 -2.85
N GLU A 129 17.57 -3.85 -1.87
CA GLU A 129 17.17 -4.87 -0.90
C GLU A 129 15.73 -4.58 -0.47
N ILE A 130 14.90 -5.62 -0.36
CA ILE A 130 13.47 -5.51 -0.08
C ILE A 130 13.10 -6.49 1.03
N ALA A 131 12.43 -6.01 2.07
CA ALA A 131 11.72 -6.84 3.02
C ALA A 131 10.21 -6.56 2.93
N ILE A 132 9.42 -7.62 2.78
CA ILE A 132 7.96 -7.55 2.76
C ILE A 132 7.44 -8.18 4.05
N THR A 133 6.67 -7.41 4.82
CA THR A 133 6.24 -7.84 6.16
C THR A 133 4.75 -7.69 6.39
N ASP A 134 4.20 -8.63 7.14
CA ASP A 134 2.82 -8.61 7.59
C ASP A 134 2.70 -9.33 8.94
N TYR A 135 1.51 -9.32 9.52
CA TYR A 135 1.19 -10.01 10.77
C TYR A 135 1.62 -11.48 10.69
N PRO A 136 2.12 -12.10 11.79
CA PRO A 136 2.59 -13.48 11.83
C PRO A 136 1.47 -14.53 11.65
N VAL A 137 0.84 -14.54 10.48
CA VAL A 137 -0.13 -15.55 10.02
C VAL A 137 0.49 -16.33 8.88
N PRO A 138 0.64 -17.67 8.99
CA PRO A 138 1.24 -18.49 7.94
C PRO A 138 0.59 -18.34 6.56
N THR A 139 -0.74 -18.21 6.48
CA THR A 139 -1.48 -18.07 5.20
C THR A 139 -1.18 -16.74 4.50
N ILE A 140 -1.06 -15.64 5.24
CA ILE A 140 -0.68 -14.33 4.70
C ILE A 140 0.75 -14.40 4.15
N LEU A 141 1.71 -14.90 4.94
CA LEU A 141 3.11 -14.98 4.54
C LEU A 141 3.33 -15.93 3.36
N ALA A 142 2.60 -17.06 3.30
CA ALA A 142 2.63 -17.98 2.17
C ALA A 142 2.05 -17.34 0.90
N THR A 143 1.01 -16.51 1.03
CA THR A 143 0.43 -15.75 -0.09
C THR A 143 1.43 -14.74 -0.63
N ILE A 144 2.07 -13.96 0.23
CA ILE A 144 3.12 -13.00 -0.17
C ILE A 144 4.26 -13.75 -0.88
N SER A 145 4.72 -14.87 -0.32
CA SER A 145 5.79 -15.69 -0.91
C SER A 145 5.40 -16.23 -2.30
N THR A 146 4.14 -16.63 -2.48
CA THR A 146 3.61 -17.07 -3.77
C THR A 146 3.56 -15.92 -4.77
N ASN A 147 3.09 -14.75 -4.35
CA ASN A 147 3.03 -13.56 -5.20
C ASN A 147 4.44 -13.10 -5.61
N VAL A 148 5.41 -13.11 -4.69
CA VAL A 148 6.81 -12.78 -4.99
C VAL A 148 7.39 -13.75 -6.02
N SER A 149 7.26 -15.06 -5.80
CA SER A 149 7.82 -16.07 -6.71
C SER A 149 7.14 -16.11 -8.09
N THR A 150 5.86 -15.72 -8.16
CA THR A 150 5.10 -15.63 -9.42
C THR A 150 5.57 -14.46 -10.29
N ASN A 151 5.93 -13.33 -9.67
CA ASN A 151 6.13 -12.07 -10.40
C ASN A 151 7.59 -11.66 -10.55
N LEU A 152 8.48 -12.11 -9.67
CA LEU A 152 9.88 -11.71 -9.70
C LEU A 152 10.75 -12.79 -10.35
N PRO A 153 11.70 -12.43 -11.25
CA PRO A 153 12.75 -13.35 -11.67
C PRO A 153 13.65 -13.70 -10.47
N LEU A 154 14.31 -14.87 -10.52
CA LEU A 154 15.14 -15.39 -9.41
C LEU A 154 16.15 -14.37 -8.87
N ALA A 155 16.79 -13.59 -9.75
CA ALA A 155 17.75 -12.56 -9.34
C ALA A 155 17.15 -11.48 -8.43
N LEU A 156 15.87 -11.14 -8.60
CA LEU A 156 15.15 -10.19 -7.74
C LEU A 156 14.55 -10.88 -6.51
N GLN A 157 14.18 -12.16 -6.62
CA GLN A 157 13.77 -12.95 -5.45
C GLN A 157 14.89 -13.04 -4.41
N TYR A 158 16.16 -13.21 -4.82
CA TYR A 158 17.30 -13.22 -3.87
C TYR A 158 17.53 -11.90 -3.12
N LYS A 159 16.97 -10.80 -3.62
CA LYS A 159 17.02 -9.48 -2.96
C LYS A 159 15.77 -9.18 -2.13
N THR A 160 14.78 -10.07 -2.17
CA THR A 160 13.46 -9.87 -1.58
C THR A 160 13.21 -10.93 -0.51
N SER A 161 13.10 -10.50 0.75
CA SER A 161 12.77 -11.39 1.86
C SER A 161 11.34 -11.17 2.36
N ILE A 162 10.72 -12.22 2.88
CA ILE A 162 9.39 -12.18 3.50
C ILE A 162 9.56 -12.49 4.98
N HIS A 163 9.05 -11.62 5.86
CA HIS A 163 9.17 -11.81 7.31
C HIS A 163 7.86 -11.57 8.06
N PRO A 164 7.57 -12.37 9.10
CA PRO A 164 6.54 -12.02 10.07
C PRO A 164 6.95 -10.77 10.86
N HIS A 165 6.08 -9.77 10.92
CA HIS A 165 6.25 -8.62 11.81
C HIS A 165 4.90 -8.12 12.33
N GLN A 166 4.69 -8.25 13.64
CA GLN A 166 3.60 -7.56 14.32
C GLN A 166 4.08 -6.17 14.72
N TRP A 167 3.33 -5.13 14.37
CA TRP A 167 3.68 -3.76 14.70
C TRP A 167 3.89 -3.57 16.22
N GLY A 168 4.92 -2.80 16.59
CA GLY A 168 5.28 -2.54 17.97
C GLY A 168 6.07 -3.66 18.67
N VAL A 169 6.31 -4.80 18.00
CA VAL A 169 7.09 -5.91 18.57
C VAL A 169 8.54 -5.85 18.06
N PHE A 170 9.47 -5.49 18.96
CA PHE A 170 10.87 -5.24 18.60
C PHE A 170 11.86 -6.31 19.07
N THR A 171 11.37 -7.38 19.68
CA THR A 171 12.20 -8.45 20.28
C THR A 171 12.43 -9.63 19.34
N THR A 172 11.81 -9.64 18.15
CA THR A 172 11.99 -10.72 17.18
C THR A 172 13.36 -10.64 16.50
N PRO A 173 13.92 -11.74 15.99
CA PRO A 173 15.18 -11.71 15.24
C PRO A 173 15.16 -10.76 14.05
N PHE A 174 14.02 -10.66 13.34
CA PHE A 174 13.85 -9.70 12.25
C PHE A 174 13.96 -8.26 12.77
N ALA A 175 13.19 -7.93 13.82
CA ALA A 175 13.17 -6.57 14.34
C ALA A 175 14.53 -6.11 14.90
N THR A 176 15.26 -7.01 15.57
CA THR A 176 16.59 -6.68 16.11
C THR A 176 17.66 -6.60 15.03
N THR A 177 17.62 -7.50 14.04
CA THR A 177 18.62 -7.54 12.95
C THR A 177 18.46 -6.37 12.00
N HIS A 178 17.24 -5.88 11.77
CA HIS A 178 16.95 -4.85 10.76
C HIS A 178 16.73 -3.44 11.33
N PHE A 179 17.13 -3.18 12.58
CA PHE A 179 17.03 -1.86 13.21
C PHE A 179 17.76 -0.77 12.40
N HIS A 180 17.05 0.32 12.08
CA HIS A 180 17.55 1.47 11.32
C HIS A 180 18.22 1.14 9.97
N GLN A 181 17.73 0.11 9.25
CA GLN A 181 18.34 -0.31 7.99
C GLN A 181 17.66 0.22 6.73
N TYR A 182 16.38 0.57 6.79
CA TYR A 182 15.61 0.84 5.57
C TYR A 182 15.55 2.32 5.27
N THR A 183 15.92 2.69 4.05
CA THR A 183 15.86 4.07 3.57
C THR A 183 14.48 4.43 3.04
N ARG A 184 13.64 3.42 2.72
CA ARG A 184 12.25 3.59 2.33
C ARG A 184 11.37 2.62 3.10
N ILE A 185 10.34 3.14 3.76
CA ILE A 185 9.32 2.31 4.42
C ILE A 185 7.98 2.60 3.76
N LEU A 186 7.29 1.56 3.29
CA LEU A 186 6.00 1.66 2.63
C LEU A 186 4.91 1.19 3.61
N ALA A 187 3.83 1.97 3.74
CA ALA A 187 2.63 1.60 4.47
C ALA A 187 1.40 2.05 3.67
N ALA A 188 0.68 1.07 3.11
CA ALA A 188 -0.51 1.31 2.31
C ALA A 188 -1.74 0.76 3.02
N ASP A 189 -2.72 1.62 3.29
CA ASP A 189 -3.94 1.30 4.05
C ASP A 189 -3.67 0.59 5.39
N CYS A 190 -2.73 1.13 6.17
CA CYS A 190 -2.42 0.64 7.52
C CYS A 190 -3.11 1.44 8.64
N LEU A 191 -3.89 2.47 8.31
CA LEU A 191 -4.46 3.42 9.30
C LEU A 191 -5.93 3.12 9.69
N TRP A 192 -6.50 2.00 9.24
CA TRP A 192 -7.89 1.63 9.57
C TRP A 192 -8.04 1.02 10.98
N VAL A 193 -6.95 0.82 11.74
CA VAL A 193 -6.99 0.34 13.13
C VAL A 193 -6.46 1.43 14.09
N PRO A 194 -7.31 2.31 14.64
CA PRO A 194 -6.87 3.45 15.44
C PRO A 194 -5.96 3.08 16.61
N TYR A 195 -6.25 1.98 17.31
CA TYR A 195 -5.48 1.56 18.48
C TYR A 195 -4.09 1.00 18.14
N GLU A 196 -3.82 0.66 16.87
CA GLU A 196 -2.50 0.20 16.42
C GLU A 196 -1.63 1.33 15.86
N HIS A 197 -2.15 2.55 15.70
CA HIS A 197 -1.42 3.69 15.13
C HIS A 197 -0.08 3.95 15.83
N GLY A 198 -0.05 3.88 17.16
CA GLY A 198 1.19 4.05 17.93
C GLY A 198 2.19 2.90 17.72
N ASN A 199 1.71 1.67 17.55
CA ASN A 199 2.57 0.52 17.25
C ASN A 199 3.15 0.59 15.83
N LEU A 200 2.33 1.01 14.87
CA LEU A 200 2.72 1.23 13.48
C LEU A 200 3.77 2.34 13.40
N ALA A 201 3.52 3.51 14.00
CA ALA A 201 4.43 4.66 13.96
C ALA A 201 5.78 4.33 14.64
N ARG A 202 5.77 3.61 15.77
CA ARG A 202 7.01 3.10 16.39
C ARG A 202 7.74 2.12 15.49
N SER A 203 7.03 1.26 14.76
CA SER A 203 7.66 0.34 13.80
C SER A 203 8.30 1.08 12.64
N MET A 204 7.61 2.08 12.08
CA MET A 204 8.17 2.97 11.06
C MET A 204 9.49 3.57 11.56
N LEU A 205 9.50 4.20 12.73
CA LEU A 205 10.73 4.81 13.28
C LEU A 205 11.82 3.77 13.57
N HIS A 206 11.49 2.62 14.16
CA HIS A 206 12.43 1.57 14.52
C HIS A 206 13.22 1.05 13.31
N PHE A 207 12.55 0.86 12.19
CA PHE A 207 13.18 0.35 10.97
C PHE A 207 13.81 1.44 10.09
N LEU A 208 13.38 2.69 10.25
CA LEU A 208 13.82 3.79 9.40
C LEU A 208 15.28 4.12 9.67
N SER A 209 16.07 4.10 8.60
CA SER A 209 17.47 4.52 8.61
C SER A 209 17.62 5.94 9.13
N GLU A 210 18.75 6.21 9.77
CA GLU A 210 19.12 7.55 10.23
C GLU A 210 19.70 8.42 9.10
N ALA A 211 19.82 7.89 7.88
CA ALA A 211 20.29 8.65 6.74
C ALA A 211 19.35 9.85 6.44
N PRO A 212 19.88 11.04 6.10
CA PRO A 212 19.11 12.24 5.74
C PRO A 212 17.99 12.02 4.72
N GLY A 213 18.24 11.14 3.75
CA GLY A 213 17.29 10.81 2.68
C GLY A 213 16.24 9.76 3.05
N ALA A 214 16.25 9.20 4.27
CA ALA A 214 15.33 8.13 4.64
C ALA A 214 13.90 8.64 4.79
N ARG A 215 12.93 7.96 4.18
CA ARG A 215 11.52 8.38 4.15
C ARG A 215 10.57 7.22 4.43
N VAL A 216 9.45 7.55 5.08
CA VAL A 216 8.28 6.68 5.19
C VAL A 216 7.23 7.19 4.22
N TYR A 217 6.69 6.31 3.39
CA TYR A 217 5.62 6.57 2.45
C TYR A 217 4.34 5.97 3.02
N VAL A 218 3.37 6.85 3.30
CA VAL A 218 2.08 6.46 3.87
C VAL A 218 0.98 6.84 2.89
N ILE A 219 0.22 5.85 2.45
CA ILE A 219 -0.99 6.08 1.64
C ILE A 219 -2.16 5.47 2.38
N ALA A 220 -3.20 6.26 2.67
CA ALA A 220 -4.33 5.82 3.47
C ALA A 220 -5.67 6.33 2.92
N GLY A 221 -6.62 5.43 2.78
CA GLY A 221 -8.04 5.74 2.60
C GLY A 221 -8.72 6.09 3.92
N PHE A 222 -9.85 6.76 3.81
CA PHE A 222 -10.63 7.25 4.95
C PHE A 222 -11.62 6.22 5.49
N HIS A 223 -11.23 4.93 5.56
CA HIS A 223 -12.10 3.81 5.97
C HIS A 223 -12.69 3.97 7.38
N THR A 224 -11.90 4.53 8.29
CA THR A 224 -12.27 4.85 9.68
C THR A 224 -12.52 6.35 9.89
N GLY A 225 -12.72 7.06 8.79
CA GLY A 225 -12.97 8.49 8.74
C GLY A 225 -11.74 9.38 8.85
N ARG A 226 -11.88 10.60 8.32
CA ARG A 226 -10.86 11.65 8.29
C ARG A 226 -10.23 11.95 9.64
N ALA A 227 -11.03 12.06 10.70
CA ALA A 227 -10.51 12.37 12.04
C ALA A 227 -9.49 11.32 12.52
N THR A 228 -9.73 10.03 12.23
CA THR A 228 -8.81 8.94 12.57
C THR A 228 -7.50 9.06 11.81
N VAL A 229 -7.56 9.30 10.49
CA VAL A 229 -6.37 9.46 9.65
C VAL A 229 -5.60 10.72 10.05
N ALA A 230 -6.30 11.82 10.32
CA ALA A 230 -5.69 13.07 10.75
C ALA A 230 -4.98 12.93 12.10
N ARG A 231 -5.58 12.20 13.06
CA ARG A 231 -4.95 11.92 14.34
C ARG A 231 -3.59 11.22 14.20
N PHE A 232 -3.45 10.29 13.26
CA PHE A 232 -2.17 9.65 13.00
C PHE A 232 -1.10 10.67 12.60
N PHE A 233 -1.41 11.53 11.63
CA PHE A 233 -0.45 12.48 11.07
C PHE A 233 -0.15 13.67 12.00
N GLU A 234 -1.15 14.18 12.71
CA GLU A 234 -1.05 15.39 13.53
C GLU A 234 -0.61 15.11 14.98
N GLU A 235 -0.91 13.92 15.51
CA GLU A 235 -0.62 13.55 16.90
C GLU A 235 0.37 12.38 16.97
N THR A 236 -0.02 11.20 16.47
CA THR A 236 0.70 9.96 16.76
C THR A 236 2.10 9.89 16.13
N ALA A 237 2.24 10.24 14.84
CA ALA A 237 3.55 10.27 14.19
C ALA A 237 4.48 11.31 14.84
N PRO A 238 4.04 12.55 15.11
CA PRO A 238 4.80 13.51 15.90
C PRO A 238 5.20 13.03 17.30
N GLU A 239 4.33 12.36 18.04
CA GLU A 239 4.63 11.87 19.40
C GLU A 239 5.78 10.86 19.41
N VAL A 240 5.89 10.03 18.37
CA VAL A 240 6.98 9.05 18.26
C VAL A 240 8.25 9.64 17.63
N GLY A 241 8.25 10.88 17.17
CA GLY A 241 9.42 11.52 16.54
C GLY A 241 9.51 11.33 15.03
N LEU A 242 8.39 11.10 14.35
CA LEU A 242 8.25 11.28 12.90
C LEU A 242 7.66 12.66 12.62
N GLU A 243 7.97 13.24 11.46
CA GLU A 243 7.37 14.48 10.99
C GLU A 243 7.01 14.40 9.52
N ILE A 244 5.97 15.15 9.14
CA ILE A 244 5.47 15.22 7.78
C ILE A 244 6.43 16.07 6.94
N VAL A 245 6.89 15.52 5.82
CA VAL A 245 7.62 16.26 4.79
C VAL A 245 6.62 16.93 3.85
N ASP A 246 5.62 16.18 3.40
CA ASP A 246 4.47 16.66 2.65
C ASP A 246 3.30 15.68 2.81
N ILE A 247 2.09 16.22 2.65
CA ILE A 247 0.85 15.47 2.63
C ILE A 247 -0.17 16.17 1.72
N PHE A 248 -0.88 15.38 0.93
CA PHE A 248 -1.97 15.84 0.07
C PHE A 248 -2.97 14.71 -0.14
N GLU A 249 -4.08 14.99 -0.84
CA GLU A 249 -5.05 13.98 -1.23
C GLU A 249 -5.06 13.74 -2.73
N MET A 250 -5.21 12.47 -3.13
CA MET A 250 -5.29 12.05 -4.52
C MET A 250 -6.42 11.05 -4.73
N ASN A 251 -7.14 11.16 -5.84
CA ASN A 251 -8.17 10.19 -6.22
C ASN A 251 -7.70 9.22 -7.33
N SER A 252 -8.57 8.31 -7.75
CA SER A 252 -8.33 7.31 -8.81
C SER A 252 -8.04 7.90 -10.19
N GLU A 253 -8.44 9.14 -10.44
CA GLU A 253 -8.17 9.84 -11.70
C GLU A 253 -6.87 10.67 -11.63
N GLY A 254 -6.19 10.66 -10.48
CA GLY A 254 -5.02 11.47 -10.17
C GLY A 254 -5.30 12.94 -9.93
N ALA A 255 -6.59 13.32 -9.76
CA ALA A 255 -6.94 14.64 -9.29
C ALA A 255 -6.38 14.81 -7.87
N ARG A 256 -5.93 16.03 -7.57
CA ARG A 256 -5.28 16.38 -6.31
C ARG A 256 -6.02 17.47 -5.57
N ARG A 257 -5.98 17.41 -4.25
CA ARG A 257 -6.42 18.50 -3.38
C ARG A 257 -5.53 18.63 -2.15
N GLU A 258 -5.46 19.83 -1.60
CA GLU A 258 -4.76 20.13 -0.35
C GLU A 258 -5.27 19.23 0.77
N TRP A 259 -4.38 18.68 1.60
CA TRP A 259 -4.74 17.94 2.81
C TRP A 259 -5.40 18.85 3.84
N LEU A 260 -6.55 18.44 4.37
CA LEU A 260 -7.22 19.12 5.48
C LEU A 260 -7.53 18.11 6.58
N LYS A 261 -7.16 18.44 7.82
CA LYS A 261 -7.49 17.65 9.02
C LYS A 261 -9.00 17.47 9.21
N GLU A 262 -9.78 18.42 8.70
CA GLU A 262 -11.24 18.44 8.71
C GLU A 262 -11.72 19.11 7.42
N ARG A 263 -12.78 18.58 6.79
CA ARG A 263 -13.43 19.16 5.61
C ARG A 263 -14.90 19.36 5.89
N ASP A 264 -15.48 20.39 5.27
CA ASP A 264 -16.91 20.68 5.34
C ASP A 264 -17.45 20.68 6.78
N ALA A 265 -16.68 21.24 7.72
CA ALA A 265 -16.99 21.26 9.15
C ALA A 265 -17.27 19.86 9.77
N GLY A 266 -16.67 18.80 9.21
CA GLY A 266 -16.89 17.41 9.61
C GLY A 266 -18.07 16.74 8.91
N GLU A 267 -18.78 17.43 8.02
CA GLU A 267 -19.94 16.94 7.27
C GLU A 267 -19.58 16.48 5.84
N GLU A 268 -18.30 16.18 5.57
CA GLU A 268 -17.87 15.69 4.26
C GLU A 268 -18.68 14.44 3.86
N ASP A 269 -19.24 14.47 2.65
CA ASP A 269 -20.07 13.37 2.16
C ASP A 269 -19.28 12.05 2.14
N ILE A 270 -19.89 11.00 2.70
CA ILE A 270 -19.24 9.69 2.85
C ILE A 270 -18.94 9.04 1.50
N GLY A 271 -19.70 9.35 0.45
CA GLY A 271 -19.42 8.90 -0.91
C GLY A 271 -18.25 9.66 -1.54
N GLU A 272 -18.12 10.95 -1.23
CA GLU A 272 -17.06 11.81 -1.77
C GLU A 272 -15.69 11.54 -1.15
N TRP A 273 -15.55 11.51 0.18
CA TRP A 273 -14.22 11.33 0.81
C TRP A 273 -13.57 9.97 0.51
N LYS A 274 -14.39 8.96 0.23
CA LYS A 274 -14.02 7.59 -0.08
C LYS A 274 -13.20 7.53 -1.37
N LYS A 275 -13.46 8.45 -2.30
CA LYS A 275 -12.73 8.54 -3.58
C LYS A 275 -11.29 9.02 -3.40
N TRP A 276 -10.93 9.56 -2.23
CA TRP A 276 -9.63 10.18 -1.98
C TRP A 276 -8.77 9.33 -1.05
N LEU A 277 -7.47 9.36 -1.30
CA LEU A 277 -6.44 8.79 -0.46
C LEU A 277 -5.57 9.92 0.07
N ALA A 278 -5.27 9.91 1.37
CA ALA A 278 -4.19 10.69 1.93
C ALA A 278 -2.86 10.10 1.46
N VAL A 279 -1.98 10.93 0.91
CA VAL A 279 -0.67 10.55 0.39
C VAL A 279 0.36 11.40 1.10
N ALA A 280 1.23 10.77 1.89
CA ALA A 280 2.17 11.45 2.76
C ALA A 280 3.58 10.86 2.69
N ARG A 281 4.57 11.74 2.80
CA ARG A 281 5.95 11.37 3.09
C ARG A 281 6.32 11.85 4.48
N LEU A 282 6.82 10.95 5.31
CA LEU A 282 7.32 11.26 6.64
C LEU A 282 8.84 11.07 6.69
N ARG A 283 9.49 11.73 7.66
CA ARG A 283 10.88 11.50 8.02
C ARG A 283 11.05 11.45 9.53
N ARG A 284 12.23 11.03 9.98
CA ARG A 284 12.64 11.22 11.38
C ARG A 284 12.72 12.71 11.69
N ARG A 285 12.15 13.13 12.82
CA ARG A 285 12.25 14.51 13.31
C ARG A 285 13.71 14.90 13.52
N GLY A 286 14.09 16.06 13.01
CA GLY A 286 15.45 16.59 13.14
C GLY A 286 16.49 15.96 12.18
N ALA A 287 16.06 15.15 11.21
CA ALA A 287 16.93 14.75 10.10
C ALA A 287 17.00 15.90 9.07
N GLU A 288 18.15 16.57 9.00
CA GLU A 288 18.48 17.56 7.97
C GLU A 288 18.81 16.90 6.64
#